data_AF-A0A6M2D011-F1
#
_entry.id   AF-A0A6M2D011-F1
#
_cell.length_a   1.000
_cell.length_b   1.000
_cell.length_c   1.000
_cell.angle_alpha   90.00
_cell.angle_beta   90.00
_cell.angle_gamma   90.00
#
_symmetry.space_group_name_H-M   'P 1'
#
loop_
_entity.id
_entity.type
_entity.pdbx_description
1 polymer ?
#
loop_
_entity_poly.entity_id
_entity_poly.type
_entity_poly.pdbx_seq_one_letter_code
_entity_poly.pdbx_strand_id
1 'polypeptide(L)'
;LGARIGDTRMLACSNWEADTLSEAQVDYAATDVLFSVQIFEQIVRDRLTLFSFRPGWYRRLWAQTLDACGGLLDLPFSDDRCNRMSTSKAANGSNHSGATPKKLGCFRSYMTRKTPLYDNCMLLAPDGEPLSSCNYKKVQWYIDKGLGRLVSRGDEPVAVQLNFEPSNRPVLDSQYYTQNKDNLCVVCNSRQSLVRKNVVPHEYRKYFPEIMKNHTSHDILLLCLRCHQISNLRDGDLRRALAEECNAPIESGALGKVLDDVELRKVRSAGRALRKARESLPQDRVALLEEVLKKHFGVDEVTDDVIRTASEIDTKVYNEEFVPHGFKVVEHYKSTSGLVTFEMRWRQHFLDTMRPQFMPALWSVDHHKEVLALKYAQGRAKDTTLSEVGLTQEFVDDVLEKLSLTLEDLKKD
;
A
#
# COMPACT_ATOMS: atom_id res chain seq x y z
N LEU A 1 -30.24 -14.04 23.18
CA LEU A 1 -29.11 -14.48 24.05
C LEU A 1 -29.42 -14.40 25.55
N GLY A 2 -30.32 -13.53 26.03
CA GLY A 2 -30.75 -13.54 27.44
C GLY A 2 -29.70 -13.09 28.48
N ALA A 3 -28.49 -12.76 28.04
CA ALA A 3 -27.40 -12.27 28.88
C ALA A 3 -27.51 -10.75 29.11
N ARG A 4 -27.11 -10.29 30.30
CA ARG A 4 -26.92 -8.87 30.62
C ARG A 4 -25.44 -8.59 30.78
N ILE A 5 -24.93 -7.61 30.03
CA ILE A 5 -23.59 -7.06 30.24
C ILE A 5 -23.69 -6.08 31.41
N GLY A 6 -22.89 -6.27 32.45
CA GLY A 6 -22.84 -5.38 33.62
C GLY A 6 -22.25 -4.00 33.28
N ASP A 7 -22.20 -3.09 34.26
CA ASP A 7 -21.50 -1.80 34.07
C ASP A 7 -19.98 -2.03 34.02
N THR A 8 -19.44 -1.95 32.81
CA THR A 8 -18.03 -2.21 32.49
C THR A 8 -17.21 -0.92 32.31
N ARG A 9 -17.78 0.24 32.66
CA ARG A 9 -17.16 1.55 32.41
C ARG A 9 -15.78 1.72 33.08
N MET A 10 -15.56 1.08 34.23
CA MET A 10 -14.25 1.08 34.90
C MET A 10 -13.19 0.28 34.12
N LEU A 11 -13.57 -0.83 33.48
CA LEU A 11 -12.66 -1.65 32.67
C LEU A 11 -12.37 -0.99 31.32
N ALA A 12 -13.37 -0.34 30.72
CA ALA A 12 -13.18 0.44 29.49
C ALA A 12 -12.13 1.55 29.68
N CYS A 13 -12.09 2.20 30.85
CA CYS A 13 -11.14 3.25 31.20
C CYS A 13 -9.88 2.74 31.94
N SER A 14 -9.69 1.42 32.02
CA SER A 14 -8.53 0.82 32.71
C SER A 14 -7.22 1.01 31.92
N ASN A 15 -6.09 0.66 32.54
CA ASN A 15 -4.79 0.76 31.88
C ASN A 15 -4.59 -0.38 30.86
N TRP A 16 -5.04 -0.17 29.62
CA TRP A 16 -4.82 -1.10 28.50
C TRP A 16 -3.39 -1.14 27.97
N GLU A 17 -2.52 -0.27 28.49
CA GLU A 17 -1.08 -0.24 28.17
C GLU A 17 -0.22 -0.85 29.29
N ALA A 18 -0.82 -1.59 30.23
CA ALA A 18 -0.07 -2.29 31.28
C ALA A 18 0.83 -3.40 30.69
N ASP A 19 2.00 -3.63 31.30
CA ASP A 19 2.95 -4.66 30.89
C ASP A 19 2.30 -6.07 30.93
N THR A 20 1.40 -6.30 31.88
CA THR A 20 0.53 -7.47 31.96
C THR A 20 -0.91 -7.03 32.22
N LEU A 21 -1.84 -7.50 31.40
CA LEU A 21 -3.27 -7.25 31.56
C LEU A 21 -3.83 -8.16 32.66
N SER A 22 -4.74 -7.61 33.46
CA SER A 22 -5.50 -8.40 34.43
C SER A 22 -6.48 -9.35 33.73
N GLU A 23 -6.83 -10.45 34.40
CA GLU A 23 -7.82 -11.42 33.89
C GLU A 23 -9.16 -10.73 33.54
N ALA A 24 -9.61 -9.79 34.38
CA ALA A 24 -10.81 -9.00 34.13
C ALA A 24 -10.74 -8.11 32.87
N GLN A 25 -9.55 -7.59 32.52
CA GLN A 25 -9.33 -6.86 31.26
C GLN A 25 -9.36 -7.81 30.06
N VAL A 26 -8.70 -8.97 30.17
CA VAL A 26 -8.72 -9.98 29.11
C VAL A 26 -10.16 -10.44 28.83
N ASP A 27 -10.90 -10.75 29.89
CA ASP A 27 -12.30 -11.18 29.80
C ASP A 27 -13.19 -10.11 29.17
N TYR A 28 -13.05 -8.84 29.60
CA TYR A 28 -13.80 -7.73 29.01
C TYR A 28 -13.54 -7.60 27.49
N ALA A 29 -12.27 -7.60 27.08
CA ALA A 29 -11.92 -7.43 25.67
C ALA A 29 -12.35 -8.63 24.81
N ALA A 30 -12.23 -9.85 25.35
CA ALA A 30 -12.69 -11.06 24.68
C ALA A 30 -14.22 -11.08 24.54
N THR A 31 -14.94 -10.65 25.59
CA THR A 31 -16.40 -10.66 25.66
C THR A 31 -17.04 -9.81 24.55
N ASP A 32 -16.48 -8.62 24.24
CA ASP A 32 -16.98 -7.75 23.16
C ASP A 32 -16.92 -8.43 21.77
N VAL A 33 -15.86 -9.20 21.52
CA VAL A 33 -15.70 -9.95 20.26
C VAL A 33 -16.61 -11.17 20.25
N LEU A 34 -16.62 -11.95 21.33
CA LEU A 34 -17.39 -13.19 21.44
C LEU A 34 -18.88 -12.95 21.32
N PHE A 35 -19.42 -11.91 21.97
CA PHE A 35 -20.83 -11.57 21.84
C PHE A 35 -21.18 -11.13 20.42
N SER A 36 -20.32 -10.34 19.76
CA SER A 36 -20.55 -9.92 18.38
C SER A 36 -20.69 -11.13 17.43
N VAL A 37 -19.82 -12.14 17.59
CA VAL A 37 -19.89 -13.39 16.83
C VAL A 37 -21.14 -14.19 17.18
N GLN A 38 -21.46 -14.35 18.47
CA GLN A 38 -22.64 -15.12 18.91
C GLN A 38 -23.96 -14.47 18.48
N ILE A 39 -24.05 -13.14 18.49
CA ILE A 39 -25.22 -12.40 17.98
C ILE A 39 -25.38 -12.66 16.49
N PHE A 40 -24.30 -12.54 15.72
CA PHE A 40 -24.32 -12.81 14.29
C PHE A 40 -24.72 -14.26 14.00
N GLU A 41 -24.14 -15.22 14.74
CA GLU A 41 -24.48 -16.63 14.62
C GLU A 41 -25.95 -16.89 14.94
N GLN A 42 -26.51 -16.29 15.99
CA GLN A 42 -27.92 -16.42 16.32
C GLN A 42 -28.81 -15.86 15.20
N ILE A 43 -28.47 -14.71 14.62
CA ILE A 43 -29.20 -14.13 13.48
C ILE A 43 -29.17 -15.08 12.27
N VAL A 44 -28.03 -15.74 12.02
CA VAL A 44 -27.90 -16.75 10.95
C VAL A 44 -28.72 -17.99 11.28
N ARG A 45 -28.71 -18.46 12.53
CA ARG A 45 -29.50 -19.61 13.00
C ARG A 45 -31.00 -19.37 12.93
N ASP A 46 -31.47 -18.16 13.24
CA ASP A 46 -32.88 -17.79 13.16
C ASP A 46 -33.40 -17.78 11.71
N ARG A 47 -32.51 -17.69 10.72
CA ARG A 47 -32.83 -17.86 9.29
C ARG A 47 -32.90 -19.32 8.83
N LEU A 48 -32.53 -20.28 9.69
CA LEU A 48 -32.63 -21.70 9.39
C LEU A 48 -34.09 -22.16 9.50
N THR A 49 -34.72 -22.37 8.36
CA THR A 49 -36.04 -23.03 8.27
C THR A 49 -35.89 -24.54 8.09
N LEU A 50 -37.00 -25.28 8.17
CA LEU A 50 -37.07 -26.75 8.02
C LEU A 50 -36.38 -27.30 6.74
N PHE A 51 -36.10 -26.48 5.74
CA PHE A 51 -35.34 -26.85 4.53
C PHE A 51 -33.82 -27.06 4.75
N SER A 52 -33.32 -26.79 5.96
CA SER A 52 -31.90 -26.85 6.34
C SER A 52 -31.34 -28.28 6.49
N PHE A 53 -32.15 -29.32 6.31
CA PHE A 53 -31.71 -30.73 6.41
C PHE A 53 -31.49 -31.41 5.05
N ARG A 54 -31.42 -30.65 3.94
CA ARG A 54 -31.10 -31.20 2.60
C ARG A 54 -29.59 -31.26 2.36
N PRO A 55 -29.08 -32.20 1.55
CA PRO A 55 -27.67 -32.23 1.15
C PRO A 55 -27.21 -30.89 0.58
N GLY A 56 -26.07 -30.38 1.07
CA GLY A 56 -25.51 -29.09 0.65
C GLY A 56 -26.13 -27.84 1.30
N TRP A 57 -26.96 -28.00 2.35
CA TRP A 57 -27.55 -26.89 3.09
C TRP A 57 -26.51 -25.88 3.59
N TYR A 58 -25.36 -26.34 4.08
CA TYR A 58 -24.28 -25.48 4.57
C TYR A 58 -23.75 -24.54 3.48
N ARG A 59 -23.53 -25.05 2.26
CA ARG A 59 -23.05 -24.25 1.12
C ARG A 59 -24.08 -23.19 0.69
N ARG A 60 -25.37 -23.53 0.76
CA ARG A 60 -26.48 -22.61 0.45
C ARG A 60 -26.63 -21.54 1.51
N LEU A 61 -26.59 -21.93 2.79
CA LEU A 61 -26.61 -21.00 3.92
C LEU A 61 -25.44 -20.01 3.84
N TRP A 62 -24.24 -20.50 3.56
CA TRP A 62 -23.06 -19.66 3.37
C TRP A 62 -23.26 -18.63 2.25
N ALA A 63 -23.74 -19.08 1.07
CA ALA A 63 -23.99 -18.20 -0.06
C ALA A 63 -25.09 -17.16 0.24
N GLN A 64 -26.19 -17.57 0.87
CA GLN A 64 -27.29 -16.67 1.25
C GLN A 64 -26.89 -15.66 2.32
N THR A 65 -26.06 -16.07 3.29
CA THR A 65 -25.52 -15.16 4.31
C THR A 65 -24.61 -14.13 3.66
N LEU A 66 -23.73 -14.53 2.74
CA LEU A 66 -22.87 -13.60 2.00
C LEU A 66 -23.68 -12.63 1.13
N ASP A 67 -24.73 -13.13 0.45
CA ASP A 67 -25.62 -12.29 -0.36
C ASP A 67 -26.35 -11.26 0.51
N ALA A 68 -26.93 -11.69 1.64
CA ALA A 68 -27.62 -10.80 2.56
C ALA A 68 -26.71 -9.76 3.23
N CYS A 69 -25.44 -10.11 3.46
CA CYS A 69 -24.45 -9.19 4.00
C CYS A 69 -23.81 -8.31 2.92
N GLY A 70 -23.84 -8.69 1.64
CA GLY A 70 -23.03 -8.09 0.58
C GLY A 70 -23.21 -6.57 0.44
N GLY A 71 -24.43 -6.07 0.62
CA GLY A 71 -24.72 -4.63 0.59
C GLY A 71 -24.45 -3.89 1.91
N LEU A 72 -24.09 -4.59 2.97
CA LEU A 72 -23.85 -4.07 4.32
C LEU A 72 -22.38 -4.18 4.75
N LEU A 73 -21.58 -4.98 4.03
CA LEU A 73 -20.15 -5.13 4.27
C LEU A 73 -19.43 -3.81 4.01
N ASP A 74 -18.51 -3.47 4.92
CA ASP A 74 -17.64 -2.29 4.84
C ASP A 74 -18.40 -0.94 4.79
N LEU A 75 -19.69 -0.92 5.14
CA LEU A 75 -20.46 0.30 5.30
C LEU A 75 -20.41 0.80 6.76
N PRO A 76 -20.19 2.12 6.98
CA PRO A 76 -20.28 2.68 8.31
C PRO A 76 -21.74 2.63 8.80
N PHE A 77 -21.95 2.11 10.00
CA PHE A 77 -23.24 2.21 10.68
C PHE A 77 -23.43 3.67 11.16
N SER A 78 -24.49 4.34 10.69
CA SER A 78 -24.85 5.70 11.14
C SER A 78 -26.15 5.63 11.93
N ASP A 79 -26.09 5.98 13.22
CA ASP A 79 -27.28 6.11 14.05
C ASP A 79 -27.87 7.52 13.86
N ASP A 80 -29.08 7.59 13.30
CA ASP A 80 -29.80 8.86 13.10
C ASP A 80 -30.07 9.62 14.41
N ARG A 81 -29.91 8.98 15.58
CA ARG A 81 -30.02 9.67 16.88
C ARG A 81 -28.83 10.59 17.18
N CYS A 82 -27.66 10.34 16.61
CA CYS A 82 -26.45 11.13 16.89
C CYS A 82 -26.36 12.41 16.03
N ASN A 83 -27.11 12.48 14.92
CA ASN A 83 -27.10 13.63 13.98
C ASN A 83 -28.00 14.81 14.40
N ARG A 84 -28.83 14.68 15.43
CA ARG A 84 -29.63 15.81 15.94
C ARG A 84 -28.88 16.76 16.87
N MET A 85 -27.67 16.41 17.32
CA MET A 85 -26.85 17.27 18.19
C MET A 85 -25.77 18.09 17.44
N SER A 86 -25.59 17.87 16.14
CA SER A 86 -24.50 18.46 15.35
C SER A 86 -24.91 19.64 14.44
N THR A 87 -26.18 20.06 14.44
CA THR A 87 -26.68 21.17 13.60
C THR A 87 -26.78 22.54 14.28
N SER A 88 -26.27 22.72 15.51
CA SER A 88 -26.35 24.02 16.22
C SER A 88 -25.02 24.76 16.47
N LYS A 89 -23.90 24.35 15.87
CA LYS A 89 -22.64 25.13 15.96
C LYS A 89 -21.98 25.34 14.60
N ALA A 90 -22.63 26.14 13.77
CA ALA A 90 -22.00 26.87 12.67
C ALA A 90 -21.95 28.37 13.03
N ALA A 91 -21.10 28.73 13.99
CA ALA A 91 -20.63 30.11 14.22
C ALA A 91 -19.52 30.11 15.28
N ASN A 92 -18.28 29.86 14.86
CA ASN A 92 -17.09 30.66 15.19
C ASN A 92 -15.83 29.90 14.82
N GLY A 93 -14.97 30.58 14.07
CA GLY A 93 -13.66 30.08 13.71
C GLY A 93 -12.71 30.07 14.89
N SER A 94 -11.96 28.98 15.02
CA SER A 94 -10.57 29.00 15.47
C SER A 94 -9.85 27.76 14.94
N ASN A 95 -8.69 28.00 14.35
CA ASN A 95 -7.76 26.99 13.88
C ASN A 95 -7.17 26.23 15.08
N HIS A 96 -7.51 24.96 15.24
CA HIS A 96 -6.63 24.01 15.92
C HIS A 96 -6.68 22.65 15.23
N SER A 97 -5.53 22.25 14.71
CA SER A 97 -5.20 20.94 14.16
C SER A 97 -5.28 19.88 15.27
N GLY A 98 -6.45 19.26 15.42
CA GLY A 98 -6.66 18.08 16.24
C GLY A 98 -6.72 16.82 15.38
N ALA A 99 -5.78 15.91 15.57
CA ALA A 99 -5.72 14.63 14.87
C ALA A 99 -7.04 13.84 15.03
N THR A 100 -7.69 13.57 13.90
CA THR A 100 -8.85 12.68 13.84
C THR A 100 -8.48 11.27 14.29
N PRO A 101 -9.30 10.60 15.12
CA PRO A 101 -9.08 9.21 15.47
C PRO A 101 -9.09 8.36 14.19
N LYS A 102 -8.05 7.54 14.01
CA LYS A 102 -7.90 6.65 12.86
C LYS A 102 -9.05 5.65 12.85
N LYS A 103 -10.01 5.85 11.93
CA LYS A 103 -11.05 4.86 11.58
C LYS A 103 -10.37 3.56 11.14
N LEU A 104 -10.49 2.51 11.95
CA LEU A 104 -10.28 1.13 11.52
C LEU A 104 -11.47 0.72 10.64
N GLY A 105 -11.24 0.29 9.40
CA GLY A 105 -12.29 -0.34 8.58
C GLY A 105 -12.52 0.21 7.17
N CYS A 106 -11.89 1.32 6.78
CA CYS A 106 -11.78 1.70 5.37
C CYS A 106 -10.45 2.43 5.20
N PHE A 107 -9.40 1.69 4.84
CA PHE A 107 -8.20 2.37 4.40
C PHE A 107 -8.59 3.25 3.20
N ARG A 108 -8.25 4.54 3.25
CA ARG A 108 -8.33 5.44 2.08
C ARG A 108 -7.72 4.83 0.81
N SER A 109 -6.86 3.82 0.95
CA SER A 109 -6.23 3.07 -0.14
C SER A 109 -7.17 2.24 -1.02
N TYR A 110 -8.42 1.99 -0.60
CA TYR A 110 -9.36 1.13 -1.34
C TYR A 110 -10.57 1.89 -1.93
N MET A 111 -10.48 3.21 -2.08
CA MET A 111 -11.44 3.94 -2.91
C MET A 111 -11.16 3.67 -4.39
N THR A 112 -12.00 2.85 -5.01
CA THR A 112 -11.90 2.54 -6.43
C THR A 112 -12.44 3.70 -7.26
N ARG A 113 -11.76 4.01 -8.36
CA ARG A 113 -12.16 5.13 -9.23
C ARG A 113 -13.42 4.73 -10.00
N LYS A 114 -14.33 5.69 -10.19
CA LYS A 114 -15.50 5.52 -11.08
C LYS A 114 -15.12 5.56 -12.57
N THR A 115 -14.00 6.20 -12.89
CA THR A 115 -13.46 6.30 -14.25
C THR A 115 -12.58 5.10 -14.58
N PRO A 116 -12.44 4.71 -15.86
CA PRO A 116 -11.46 3.70 -16.27
C PRO A 116 -10.03 4.04 -15.80
N LEU A 117 -9.21 3.00 -15.65
CA LEU A 117 -7.81 3.07 -15.26
C LEU A 117 -6.86 3.09 -16.47
N TYR A 118 -7.29 2.54 -17.60
CA TYR A 118 -6.71 2.70 -18.92
C TYR A 118 -7.69 3.46 -19.82
N ASP A 119 -7.31 4.68 -20.25
CA ASP A 119 -8.08 5.42 -21.25
C ASP A 119 -7.65 5.07 -22.68
N ASN A 120 -6.50 4.40 -22.84
CA ASN A 120 -5.92 3.97 -24.12
C ASN A 120 -5.77 5.10 -25.17
N CYS A 121 -5.48 6.32 -24.71
CA CYS A 121 -5.14 7.44 -25.60
C CYS A 121 -3.75 7.23 -26.21
N MET A 122 -3.54 7.60 -27.47
CA MET A 122 -2.25 7.38 -28.14
C MET A 122 -1.29 8.56 -28.01
N LEU A 123 -0.04 8.28 -27.67
CA LEU A 123 1.06 9.25 -27.70
C LEU A 123 1.86 9.04 -28.98
N LEU A 124 1.98 10.08 -29.80
CA LEU A 124 2.66 10.05 -31.10
C LEU A 124 3.91 10.93 -31.10
N ALA A 125 4.95 10.51 -31.81
CA ALA A 125 6.12 11.33 -32.12
C ALA A 125 5.80 12.43 -33.14
N PRO A 126 6.69 13.44 -33.34
CA PRO A 126 6.44 14.55 -34.26
C PRO A 126 6.15 14.13 -35.71
N ASP A 127 6.69 13.00 -36.15
CA ASP A 127 6.46 12.38 -37.47
C ASP A 127 5.19 11.52 -37.54
N GLY A 128 4.54 11.27 -36.40
CA GLY A 128 3.33 10.47 -36.29
C GLY A 128 3.55 9.03 -35.84
N GLU A 129 4.80 8.62 -35.55
CA GLU A 129 5.08 7.28 -35.04
C GLU A 129 4.40 7.04 -33.67
N PRO A 130 3.67 5.91 -33.48
CA PRO A 130 3.09 5.57 -32.19
C PRO A 130 4.14 5.20 -31.13
N LEU A 131 4.16 5.94 -30.02
CA LEU A 131 5.12 5.70 -28.93
C LEU A 131 4.54 4.81 -27.83
N SER A 132 3.35 5.16 -27.32
CA SER A 132 2.69 4.41 -26.24
C SER A 132 1.24 4.82 -26.04
N SER A 133 0.46 3.95 -25.41
CA SER A 133 -0.84 4.27 -24.84
C SER A 133 -0.67 5.04 -23.52
N CYS A 134 -1.58 5.96 -23.25
CA CYS A 134 -1.57 6.80 -22.05
C CYS A 134 -2.99 7.17 -21.59
N ASN A 135 -3.07 7.80 -20.43
CA ASN A 135 -4.34 8.29 -19.88
C ASN A 135 -4.67 9.67 -20.42
N TYR A 136 -5.97 10.00 -20.46
CA TYR A 136 -6.47 11.29 -20.94
C TYR A 136 -5.87 12.48 -20.17
N LYS A 137 -5.62 12.33 -18.86
CA LYS A 137 -4.93 13.35 -18.07
C LYS A 137 -3.52 13.65 -18.57
N LYS A 138 -2.82 12.65 -19.11
CA LYS A 138 -1.47 12.83 -19.68
C LYS A 138 -1.56 13.57 -21.01
N VAL A 139 -2.56 13.25 -21.83
CA VAL A 139 -2.89 14.01 -23.05
C VAL A 139 -3.10 15.48 -22.72
N GLN A 140 -3.99 15.77 -21.77
CA GLN A 140 -4.28 17.14 -21.35
C GLN A 140 -3.02 17.88 -20.85
N TRP A 141 -2.19 17.20 -20.04
CA TRP A 141 -0.93 17.77 -19.57
C TRP A 141 0.00 18.20 -20.71
N TYR A 142 0.15 17.40 -21.76
CA TYR A 142 0.98 17.77 -22.92
C TYR A 142 0.42 18.98 -23.67
N ILE A 143 -0.91 19.07 -23.81
CA ILE A 143 -1.60 20.19 -24.47
C ILE A 143 -1.44 21.46 -23.63
N ASP A 144 -1.75 21.41 -22.35
CA ASP A 144 -1.68 22.55 -21.42
C ASP A 144 -0.26 23.11 -21.29
N LYS A 145 0.75 22.25 -21.44
CA LYS A 145 2.16 22.65 -21.43
C LYS A 145 2.69 23.13 -22.79
N GLY A 146 1.87 23.11 -23.85
CA GLY A 146 2.30 23.43 -25.21
C GLY A 146 3.31 22.43 -25.80
N LEU A 147 3.41 21.24 -25.20
CA LEU A 147 4.38 20.19 -25.58
C LEU A 147 3.83 19.21 -26.61
N GLY A 148 2.53 19.26 -26.89
CA GLY A 148 1.91 18.47 -27.94
C GLY A 148 0.60 19.06 -28.45
N ARG A 149 0.17 18.58 -29.61
CA ARG A 149 -1.10 18.94 -30.24
C ARG A 149 -2.07 17.76 -30.19
N LEU A 150 -3.34 18.06 -29.96
CA LEU A 150 -4.40 17.06 -30.05
C LEU A 150 -4.53 16.61 -31.51
N VAL A 151 -4.51 15.30 -31.74
CA VAL A 151 -4.79 14.68 -33.03
C VAL A 151 -6.00 13.77 -32.82
N SER A 152 -7.14 14.15 -33.38
CA SER A 152 -8.34 13.31 -33.39
C SER A 152 -8.69 13.04 -34.85
N ARG A 153 -8.60 11.77 -35.25
CA ARG A 153 -9.00 11.30 -36.58
C ARG A 153 -10.33 10.56 -36.46
N GLY A 154 -11.44 11.27 -36.64
CA GLY A 154 -12.78 10.65 -36.70
C GLY A 154 -13.06 9.71 -35.51
N ASP A 155 -13.29 8.42 -35.80
CA ASP A 155 -13.62 7.36 -34.83
C ASP A 155 -12.41 6.76 -34.08
N GLU A 156 -11.19 7.25 -34.30
CA GLU A 156 -9.98 6.75 -33.61
C GLU A 156 -9.87 7.23 -32.15
N PRO A 157 -9.22 6.43 -31.26
CA PRO A 157 -8.95 6.85 -29.89
C PRO A 157 -8.14 8.15 -29.84
N VAL A 158 -8.49 9.02 -28.89
CA VAL A 158 -7.85 10.33 -28.69
C VAL A 158 -6.33 10.19 -28.70
N ALA A 159 -5.64 10.93 -29.57
CA ALA A 159 -4.19 10.94 -29.66
C ALA A 159 -3.60 12.33 -29.38
N VAL A 160 -2.40 12.36 -28.83
CA VAL A 160 -1.60 13.57 -28.68
C VAL A 160 -0.26 13.39 -29.38
N GLN A 161 0.06 14.33 -30.25
CA GLN A 161 1.31 14.33 -30.99
C GLN A 161 2.29 15.30 -30.35
N LEU A 162 3.49 14.82 -30.02
CA LEU A 162 4.55 15.63 -29.42
C LEU A 162 5.07 16.66 -30.43
N ASN A 163 5.44 17.84 -29.90
CA ASN A 163 6.07 18.91 -30.68
C ASN A 163 7.60 18.80 -30.70
N PHE A 164 8.17 17.81 -30.01
CA PHE A 164 9.60 17.61 -29.84
C PHE A 164 9.96 16.13 -30.00
N GLU A 165 11.23 15.89 -30.31
CA GLU A 165 11.77 14.55 -30.49
C GLU A 165 11.95 13.85 -29.12
N PRO A 166 11.25 12.74 -28.84
CA PRO A 166 11.39 12.04 -27.56
C PRO A 166 12.76 11.36 -27.44
N SER A 167 13.37 11.43 -26.25
CA SER A 167 14.68 10.79 -25.98
C SER A 167 14.67 9.25 -26.10
N ASN A 168 13.49 8.63 -26.13
CA ASN A 168 13.31 7.18 -26.26
C ASN A 168 12.17 6.90 -27.24
N ARG A 169 12.54 6.51 -28.47
CA ARG A 169 11.62 5.79 -29.36
C ARG A 169 11.62 4.31 -29.00
N PRO A 170 10.47 3.62 -29.10
CA PRO A 170 10.40 2.24 -28.69
C PRO A 170 10.96 1.33 -29.80
N VAL A 171 12.14 0.74 -29.57
CA VAL A 171 12.85 -0.06 -30.59
C VAL A 171 12.38 -1.53 -30.60
N LEU A 172 12.43 -2.20 -29.46
CA LEU A 172 12.14 -3.64 -29.34
C LEU A 172 10.75 -3.95 -28.76
N ASP A 173 10.38 -3.28 -27.66
CA ASP A 173 9.19 -3.62 -26.88
C ASP A 173 7.95 -2.76 -27.23
N SER A 174 7.99 -2.03 -28.35
CA SER A 174 7.01 -0.98 -28.69
C SER A 174 5.57 -1.48 -28.68
N GLN A 175 5.34 -2.68 -29.17
CA GLN A 175 4.02 -3.28 -29.36
C GLN A 175 3.25 -3.43 -28.02
N TYR A 176 3.93 -3.80 -26.94
CA TYR A 176 3.29 -3.91 -25.62
C TYR A 176 2.78 -2.55 -25.09
N TYR A 177 3.48 -1.46 -25.43
CA TYR A 177 3.13 -0.13 -24.96
C TYR A 177 2.06 0.53 -25.84
N THR A 178 1.99 0.19 -27.13
CA THR A 178 1.02 0.76 -28.09
C THR A 178 -0.31 0.02 -28.13
N GLN A 179 -0.38 -1.25 -27.72
CA GLN A 179 -1.65 -1.98 -27.66
C GLN A 179 -2.62 -1.42 -26.61
N ASN A 180 -3.92 -1.53 -26.92
CA ASN A 180 -5.00 -1.23 -25.99
C ASN A 180 -5.03 -2.26 -24.85
N LYS A 181 -5.22 -1.78 -23.62
CA LYS A 181 -5.35 -2.62 -22.43
C LYS A 181 -6.76 -2.55 -21.88
N ASP A 182 -7.29 -3.70 -21.49
CA ASP A 182 -8.63 -3.80 -20.94
C ASP A 182 -8.69 -3.37 -19.46
N ASN A 183 -9.78 -2.70 -19.10
CA ASN A 183 -10.09 -2.35 -17.72
C ASN A 183 -10.75 -3.54 -17.01
N LEU A 184 -9.96 -4.59 -16.75
CA LEU A 184 -10.40 -5.81 -16.06
C LEU A 184 -9.33 -6.32 -15.10
N CYS A 185 -9.75 -7.17 -14.16
CA CYS A 185 -8.84 -7.90 -13.29
C CYS A 185 -8.16 -9.01 -14.08
N VAL A 186 -6.83 -8.98 -14.19
CA VAL A 186 -6.06 -9.96 -14.97
C VAL A 186 -6.18 -11.40 -14.43
N VAL A 187 -6.66 -11.57 -13.20
CA VAL A 187 -6.84 -12.89 -12.56
C VAL A 187 -8.23 -13.46 -12.79
N CYS A 188 -9.28 -12.68 -12.54
CA CYS A 188 -10.65 -13.19 -12.47
C CYS A 188 -11.65 -12.53 -13.44
N ASN A 189 -11.19 -11.66 -14.34
CA ASN A 189 -12.02 -10.92 -15.31
C ASN A 189 -13.05 -9.95 -14.71
N SER A 190 -13.03 -9.69 -13.39
CA SER A 190 -13.89 -8.67 -12.80
C SER A 190 -13.58 -7.31 -13.41
N ARG A 191 -14.61 -6.55 -13.81
CA ARG A 191 -14.51 -5.16 -14.30
C ARG A 191 -14.82 -4.12 -13.22
N GLN A 192 -15.09 -4.59 -12.01
CA GLN A 192 -15.50 -3.74 -10.89
C GLN A 192 -14.38 -3.64 -9.87
N SER A 193 -14.34 -2.48 -9.19
CA SER A 193 -13.47 -2.23 -8.05
C SER A 193 -12.00 -2.55 -8.35
N LEU A 194 -11.51 -2.02 -9.47
CA LEU A 194 -10.15 -2.24 -9.95
C LEU A 194 -9.15 -1.31 -9.26
N VAL A 195 -7.97 -1.85 -8.98
CA VAL A 195 -6.80 -1.16 -8.44
C VAL A 195 -5.56 -1.57 -9.21
N ARG A 196 -4.56 -0.69 -9.23
CA ARG A 196 -3.25 -0.98 -9.84
C ARG A 196 -2.38 -1.74 -8.85
N LYS A 197 -1.90 -2.91 -9.25
CA LYS A 197 -0.92 -3.72 -8.53
C LYS A 197 0.45 -3.53 -9.19
N ASN A 198 1.43 -3.12 -8.38
CA ASN A 198 2.83 -3.22 -8.78
C ASN A 198 3.29 -4.66 -8.56
N VAL A 199 3.62 -5.38 -9.62
CA VAL A 199 4.15 -6.76 -9.58
C VAL A 199 5.47 -6.78 -8.84
N VAL A 200 6.40 -5.88 -9.22
CA VAL A 200 7.61 -5.58 -8.45
C VAL A 200 7.28 -4.49 -7.41
N PRO A 201 7.34 -4.76 -6.10
CA PRO A 201 6.94 -3.80 -5.08
C PRO A 201 7.78 -2.50 -5.10
N HIS A 202 7.12 -1.37 -4.84
CA HIS A 202 7.78 -0.05 -4.73
C HIS A 202 8.83 0.01 -3.62
N GLU A 203 8.71 -0.82 -2.58
CA GLU A 203 9.69 -0.88 -1.50
C GLU A 203 11.09 -1.25 -2.00
N TYR A 204 11.18 -2.02 -3.09
CA TYR A 204 12.44 -2.36 -3.74
C TYR A 204 12.76 -1.42 -4.90
N ARG A 205 11.77 -1.16 -5.76
CA ARG A 205 11.99 -0.43 -7.03
C ARG A 205 12.54 0.98 -6.84
N LYS A 206 12.25 1.63 -5.70
CA LYS A 206 12.82 2.94 -5.35
C LYS A 206 14.35 2.94 -5.23
N TYR A 207 14.97 1.79 -4.95
CA TYR A 207 16.42 1.62 -4.83
C TYR A 207 17.11 1.15 -6.12
N PHE A 208 16.36 0.91 -7.20
CA PHE A 208 16.95 0.50 -8.47
C PHE A 208 17.72 1.65 -9.14
N PRO A 209 18.66 1.35 -10.05
CA PRO A 209 19.26 2.34 -10.94
C PRO A 209 18.21 3.08 -11.78
N GLU A 210 18.51 4.33 -12.16
CA GLU A 210 17.57 5.20 -12.88
C GLU A 210 17.14 4.63 -14.24
N ILE A 211 18.05 3.95 -14.93
CA ILE A 211 17.78 3.28 -16.20
C ILE A 211 16.67 2.22 -16.11
N MET A 212 16.46 1.61 -14.93
CA MET A 212 15.43 0.59 -14.67
C MET A 212 14.17 1.19 -14.03
N LYS A 213 14.17 2.43 -13.54
CA LYS A 213 13.02 3.07 -12.88
C LYS A 213 11.95 3.58 -13.84
N ASN A 214 12.29 3.74 -15.11
CA ASN A 214 11.41 4.28 -16.14
C ASN A 214 10.60 3.18 -16.84
N HIS A 215 9.48 3.53 -17.49
CA HIS A 215 8.64 2.63 -18.29
C HIS A 215 8.09 1.39 -17.55
N THR A 216 7.78 1.55 -16.26
CA THR A 216 7.33 0.48 -15.33
C THR A 216 5.91 -0.03 -15.57
N SER A 217 5.21 0.45 -16.61
CA SER A 217 3.83 0.02 -16.89
C SER A 217 3.70 -1.47 -17.22
N HIS A 218 4.81 -2.14 -17.54
CA HIS A 218 4.85 -3.60 -17.64
C HIS A 218 4.55 -4.26 -16.30
N ASP A 219 5.16 -3.77 -15.22
CA ASP A 219 4.99 -4.29 -13.87
C ASP A 219 3.75 -3.73 -13.16
N ILE A 220 2.85 -3.05 -13.87
CA ILE A 220 1.61 -2.47 -13.31
C ILE A 220 0.40 -3.12 -13.96
N LEU A 221 -0.25 -4.01 -13.21
CA LEU A 221 -1.42 -4.77 -13.64
C LEU A 221 -2.68 -4.32 -12.90
N LEU A 222 -3.85 -4.58 -13.48
CA LEU A 222 -5.13 -4.31 -12.83
C LEU A 222 -5.65 -5.55 -12.11
N LEU A 223 -6.01 -5.39 -10.85
CA LEU A 223 -6.67 -6.41 -10.03
C LEU A 223 -7.94 -5.84 -9.41
N CYS A 224 -8.97 -6.66 -9.22
CA CYS A 224 -10.06 -6.29 -8.32
C CYS A 224 -9.57 -6.34 -6.85
N LEU A 225 -10.28 -5.65 -5.96
CA LEU A 225 -9.92 -5.59 -4.53
C LEU A 225 -9.61 -6.97 -3.90
N ARG A 226 -10.45 -7.97 -4.18
CA ARG A 226 -10.25 -9.34 -3.69
C ARG A 226 -8.94 -9.94 -4.16
N CYS A 227 -8.66 -9.90 -5.47
CA CYS A 227 -7.42 -10.46 -6.02
C CYS A 227 -6.19 -9.66 -5.57
N HIS A 228 -6.32 -8.35 -5.39
CA HIS A 228 -5.25 -7.51 -4.87
C HIS A 228 -4.88 -7.87 -3.43
N GLN A 229 -5.87 -8.09 -2.55
CA GLN A 229 -5.64 -8.54 -1.17
C GLN A 229 -4.95 -9.92 -1.13
N ILE A 230 -5.42 -10.86 -1.95
CA ILE A 230 -4.80 -12.19 -2.07
C ILE A 230 -3.35 -12.07 -2.57
N SER A 231 -3.11 -11.25 -3.59
CA SER A 231 -1.75 -11.02 -4.11
C SER A 231 -0.85 -10.45 -3.03
N ASN A 232 -1.28 -9.44 -2.27
CA ASN A 232 -0.46 -8.87 -1.19
C ASN A 232 -0.17 -9.87 -0.07
N LEU A 233 -1.11 -10.78 0.22
CA LEU A 233 -0.88 -11.86 1.19
C LEU A 233 0.20 -12.82 0.67
N ARG A 234 0.11 -13.24 -0.60
CA ARG A 234 1.08 -14.14 -1.26
C ARG A 234 2.47 -13.49 -1.39
N ASP A 235 2.52 -12.20 -1.72
CA ASP A 235 3.76 -11.42 -1.78
C ASP A 235 4.50 -11.43 -0.42
N GLY A 236 3.75 -11.51 0.68
CA GLY A 236 4.31 -11.66 2.02
C GLY A 236 5.16 -12.92 2.21
N ASP A 237 4.90 -13.98 1.45
CA ASP A 237 5.69 -15.22 1.49
C ASP A 237 7.05 -15.00 0.81
N LEU A 238 7.07 -14.40 -0.39
CA LEU A 238 8.32 -14.07 -1.07
C LEU A 238 9.13 -13.03 -0.29
N ARG A 239 8.44 -12.03 0.29
CA ARG A 239 9.07 -11.01 1.12
C ARG A 239 9.78 -11.60 2.34
N ARG A 240 9.19 -12.62 2.99
CA ARG A 240 9.83 -13.35 4.10
C ARG A 240 11.01 -14.19 3.62
N ALA A 241 10.89 -14.89 2.49
CA ALA A 241 12.00 -15.64 1.92
C ALA A 241 13.20 -14.73 1.59
N LEU A 242 12.95 -13.55 1.00
CA LEU A 242 13.98 -12.54 0.73
C LEU A 242 14.61 -11.99 2.02
N ALA A 243 13.84 -11.90 3.10
CA ALA A 243 14.37 -11.43 4.38
C ALA A 243 15.42 -12.40 4.96
N GLU A 244 15.18 -13.69 4.84
CA GLU A 244 16.11 -14.75 5.27
C GLU A 244 17.31 -14.83 4.32
N GLU A 245 17.07 -14.91 3.01
CA GLU A 245 18.10 -15.05 1.96
C GLU A 245 19.10 -13.89 1.95
N CYS A 246 18.60 -12.66 2.08
CA CYS A 246 19.42 -11.45 1.97
C CYS A 246 19.88 -10.90 3.34
N ASN A 247 19.62 -11.62 4.44
CA ASN A 247 19.83 -11.12 5.81
C ASN A 247 19.24 -9.71 6.03
N ALA A 248 18.01 -9.53 5.54
CA ALA A 248 17.28 -8.27 5.46
C ALA A 248 15.99 -8.37 6.26
N PRO A 249 15.99 -8.23 7.59
CA PRO A 249 14.78 -8.42 8.38
C PRO A 249 13.68 -7.41 8.01
N ILE A 250 12.43 -7.88 7.98
CA ILE A 250 11.27 -7.03 7.71
C ILE A 250 11.02 -6.13 8.92
N GLU A 251 10.75 -4.85 8.66
CA GLU A 251 10.46 -3.83 9.67
C GLU A 251 9.33 -4.29 10.62
N SER A 252 9.68 -4.63 11.86
CA SER A 252 8.73 -4.98 12.91
C SER A 252 9.34 -4.77 14.30
N GLY A 253 8.57 -4.20 15.22
CA GLY A 253 8.97 -3.99 16.62
C GLY A 253 10.30 -3.24 16.75
N ALA A 254 11.27 -3.87 17.42
CA ALA A 254 12.60 -3.32 17.72
C ALA A 254 13.46 -3.00 16.48
N LEU A 255 13.08 -3.48 15.30
CA LEU A 255 13.78 -3.21 14.03
C LEU A 255 13.11 -2.09 13.21
N GLY A 256 12.14 -1.38 13.81
CA GLY A 256 11.50 -0.23 13.18
C GLY A 256 12.42 0.97 13.06
N LYS A 257 12.21 1.79 12.02
CA LYS A 257 12.90 3.09 11.84
C LYS A 257 12.72 4.02 13.04
N VAL A 258 11.54 3.93 13.67
CA VAL A 258 11.14 4.72 14.81
C VAL A 258 10.72 3.76 15.91
N LEU A 259 11.41 3.83 17.03
CA LEU A 259 11.07 3.13 18.25
C LEU A 259 10.30 4.08 19.16
N ASP A 260 9.35 3.54 19.90
CA ASP A 260 8.65 4.32 20.93
C ASP A 260 9.32 4.03 22.26
N ASP A 261 9.95 5.05 22.84
CA ASP A 261 10.59 4.92 24.15
C ASP A 261 9.51 4.67 25.21
N VAL A 262 9.61 3.51 25.85
CA VAL A 262 8.63 3.03 26.82
C VAL A 262 8.52 3.98 28.01
N GLU A 263 9.63 4.52 28.47
CA GLU A 263 9.68 5.42 29.62
C GLU A 263 9.13 6.80 29.26
N LEU A 264 9.51 7.36 28.10
CA LEU A 264 8.95 8.62 27.63
C LEU A 264 7.44 8.53 27.35
N ARG A 265 6.97 7.37 26.88
CA ARG A 265 5.53 7.11 26.70
C ARG A 265 4.77 7.11 28.02
N LYS A 266 5.32 6.51 29.08
CA LYS A 266 4.75 6.58 30.44
C LYS A 266 4.68 8.02 30.94
N VAL A 267 5.76 8.78 30.76
CA VAL A 267 5.83 10.21 31.12
C VAL A 267 4.78 11.03 30.36
N ARG A 268 4.65 10.81 29.06
CA ARG A 268 3.63 11.49 28.23
C ARG A 268 2.21 11.15 28.66
N SER A 269 1.96 9.88 28.94
CA SER A 269 0.66 9.40 29.39
C SER A 269 0.28 10.03 30.73
N ALA A 270 1.23 10.06 31.69
CA ALA A 270 1.05 10.70 32.98
C ALA A 270 0.77 12.21 32.86
N GLY A 271 1.58 12.93 32.07
CA GLY A 271 1.38 14.35 31.79
C GLY A 271 0.01 14.63 31.17
N ARG A 272 -0.43 13.84 30.18
CA ARG A 272 -1.75 14.03 29.54
C ARG A 272 -2.91 13.74 30.48
N ALA A 273 -2.80 12.69 31.30
CA ALA A 273 -3.83 12.31 32.26
C ALA A 273 -4.02 13.40 33.32
N LEU A 274 -2.92 13.90 33.90
CA LEU A 274 -2.95 15.01 34.85
C LEU A 274 -3.47 16.30 34.18
N ARG A 275 -2.97 16.66 33.00
CA ARG A 275 -3.41 17.88 32.28
C ARG A 275 -4.91 17.91 31.99
N LYS A 276 -5.51 16.75 31.69
CA LYS A 276 -6.91 16.66 31.26
C LYS A 276 -7.89 16.46 32.41
N ALA A 277 -7.49 15.72 33.45
CA ALA A 277 -8.44 15.10 34.37
C ALA A 277 -7.98 15.08 35.84
N ARG A 278 -6.93 15.83 36.24
CA ARG A 278 -6.36 15.80 37.60
C ARG A 278 -7.42 15.84 38.71
N GLU A 279 -8.38 16.77 38.63
CA GLU A 279 -9.42 16.98 39.65
C GLU A 279 -10.45 15.84 39.73
N SER A 280 -10.61 15.06 38.66
CA SER A 280 -11.58 13.96 38.56
C SER A 280 -10.96 12.58 38.80
N LEU A 281 -9.64 12.50 38.95
CA LEU A 281 -8.91 11.26 39.19
C LEU A 281 -8.88 10.92 40.69
N PRO A 282 -8.94 9.63 41.06
CA PRO A 282 -8.69 9.22 42.44
C PRO A 282 -7.31 9.68 42.95
N GLN A 283 -7.23 10.12 44.21
CA GLN A 283 -6.00 10.70 44.79
C GLN A 283 -4.79 9.76 44.67
N ASP A 284 -4.99 8.45 44.89
CA ASP A 284 -3.95 7.43 44.76
C ASP A 284 -3.41 7.36 43.33
N ARG A 285 -4.27 7.57 42.32
CA ARG A 285 -3.86 7.59 40.92
C ARG A 285 -3.10 8.87 40.59
N VAL A 286 -3.51 10.02 41.13
CA VAL A 286 -2.78 11.29 40.97
C VAL A 286 -1.36 11.16 41.52
N ALA A 287 -1.21 10.62 42.75
CA ALA A 287 0.10 10.41 43.38
C ALA A 287 1.00 9.51 42.52
N LEU A 288 0.48 8.39 41.99
CA LEU A 288 1.24 7.50 41.11
C LEU A 288 1.70 8.18 39.82
N LEU A 289 0.86 9.02 39.21
CA LEU A 289 1.21 9.75 37.99
C LEU A 289 2.22 10.87 38.27
N GLU A 290 2.09 11.56 39.40
CA GLU A 290 3.06 12.56 39.84
C GLU A 290 4.42 11.95 40.12
N GLU A 291 4.51 10.78 40.77
CA GLU A 291 5.76 10.05 40.98
C GLU A 291 6.50 9.72 39.66
N VAL A 292 5.75 9.35 38.61
CA VAL A 292 6.34 9.13 37.27
C VAL A 292 6.98 10.42 36.73
N LEU A 293 6.34 11.57 36.92
CA LEU A 293 6.88 12.86 36.47
C LEU A 293 8.06 13.32 37.34
N LYS A 294 7.97 13.17 38.67
CA LYS A 294 9.05 13.50 39.60
C LYS A 294 10.32 12.72 39.28
N LYS A 295 10.18 11.41 39.09
CA LYS A 295 11.30 10.52 38.72
C LYS A 295 11.95 10.91 37.40
N HIS A 296 11.17 11.28 36.39
CA HIS A 296 11.71 11.62 35.07
C HIS A 296 12.38 13.00 35.03
N PHE A 297 11.75 14.02 35.62
CA PHE A 297 12.25 15.39 35.60
C PHE A 297 13.21 15.72 36.76
N GLY A 298 13.34 14.83 37.75
CA GLY A 298 14.20 15.03 38.92
C GLY A 298 13.71 16.18 39.81
N VAL A 299 12.39 16.31 39.98
CA VAL A 299 11.75 17.39 40.74
C VAL A 299 10.99 16.87 41.94
N ASP A 300 10.99 17.62 43.05
CA ASP A 300 10.28 17.25 44.28
C ASP A 300 8.77 17.54 44.19
N GLU A 301 8.38 18.57 43.41
CA GLU A 301 7.00 18.99 43.19
C GLU A 301 6.65 19.05 41.70
N VAL A 302 5.45 18.57 41.37
CA VAL A 302 4.94 18.56 39.99
C VAL A 302 4.13 19.82 39.74
N THR A 303 4.73 20.78 39.04
CA THR A 303 4.06 22.03 38.62
C THR A 303 3.30 21.85 37.31
N ASP A 304 2.41 22.80 36.98
CA ASP A 304 1.66 22.78 35.72
C ASP A 304 2.57 22.85 34.49
N ASP A 305 3.74 23.50 34.60
CA ASP A 305 4.75 23.52 33.55
C ASP A 305 5.39 22.15 33.32
N VAL A 306 5.65 21.38 34.39
CA VAL A 306 6.13 19.99 34.30
C VAL A 306 5.07 19.11 33.63
N ILE A 307 3.80 19.27 34.01
CA ILE A 307 2.67 18.54 33.40
C ILE A 307 2.54 18.87 31.91
N ARG A 308 2.63 20.14 31.52
CA ARG A 308 2.60 20.57 30.12
C ARG A 308 3.75 19.95 29.34
N THR A 309 4.97 20.11 29.84
CA THR A 309 6.19 19.57 29.21
C THR A 309 6.12 18.05 29.03
N ALA A 310 5.72 17.33 30.08
CA ALA A 310 5.50 15.89 30.02
C ALA A 310 4.47 15.50 28.95
N SER A 311 3.33 16.19 28.88
CA SER A 311 2.23 15.85 27.97
C SER A 311 2.56 16.02 26.48
N GLU A 312 3.60 16.81 26.18
CA GLU A 312 4.06 17.20 24.85
C GLU A 312 5.37 16.54 24.43
N ILE A 313 6.02 15.78 25.32
CA ILE A 313 7.29 15.11 25.05
C ILE A 313 7.18 14.20 23.81
N ASP A 314 8.18 14.27 22.91
CA ASP A 314 8.28 13.31 21.83
C ASP A 314 8.81 12.00 22.39
N THR A 315 8.09 10.92 22.14
CA THR A 315 8.41 9.59 22.62
C THR A 315 9.12 8.77 21.55
N LYS A 316 9.22 9.32 20.34
CA LYS A 316 9.83 8.67 19.19
C LYS A 316 11.34 8.82 19.25
N VAL A 317 12.03 7.68 19.27
CA VAL A 317 13.47 7.58 19.12
C VAL A 317 13.76 7.01 17.73
N TYR A 318 14.56 7.72 16.95
CA TYR A 318 14.97 7.27 15.62
C TYR A 318 16.16 6.33 15.75
N ASN A 319 16.06 5.15 15.16
CA ASN A 319 17.18 4.22 15.11
C ASN A 319 18.16 4.66 14.01
N GLU A 320 19.34 5.13 14.39
CA GLU A 320 20.38 5.61 13.47
C GLU A 320 20.98 4.48 12.62
N GLU A 321 21.01 3.25 13.15
CA GLU A 321 21.49 2.05 12.45
C GLU A 321 20.41 1.42 11.56
N PHE A 322 19.25 2.06 11.44
CA PHE A 322 18.15 1.52 10.65
C PHE A 322 18.49 1.47 9.16
N VAL A 323 18.54 0.26 8.64
CA VAL A 323 18.64 0.01 7.21
C VAL A 323 17.35 -0.64 6.70
N PRO A 324 16.63 -0.01 5.75
CA PRO A 324 15.38 -0.55 5.22
C PRO A 324 15.55 -1.94 4.60
N HIS A 325 14.59 -2.84 4.82
CA HIS A 325 14.54 -4.18 4.21
C HIS A 325 14.77 -4.12 2.69
N GLY A 326 13.99 -3.28 2.00
CA GLY A 326 14.05 -3.18 0.55
C GLY A 326 15.40 -2.71 0.01
N PHE A 327 16.15 -1.93 0.79
CA PHE A 327 17.48 -1.48 0.42
C PHE A 327 18.48 -2.65 0.49
N LYS A 328 18.49 -3.38 1.62
CA LYS A 328 19.37 -4.55 1.81
C LYS A 328 19.16 -5.61 0.74
N VAL A 329 17.91 -5.92 0.41
CA VAL A 329 17.59 -6.89 -0.64
C VAL A 329 18.13 -6.44 -2.00
N VAL A 330 17.92 -5.17 -2.37
CA VAL A 330 18.40 -4.65 -3.66
C VAL A 330 19.94 -4.68 -3.73
N GLU A 331 20.63 -4.27 -2.67
CA GLU A 331 22.10 -4.31 -2.61
C GLU A 331 22.65 -5.75 -2.65
N HIS A 332 21.96 -6.70 -2.00
CA HIS A 332 22.30 -8.11 -2.11
C HIS A 332 22.20 -8.61 -3.55
N TYR A 333 21.13 -8.26 -4.28
CA TYR A 333 20.98 -8.68 -5.67
C TYR A 333 21.99 -8.01 -6.60
N LYS A 334 22.30 -6.72 -6.40
CA LYS A 334 23.37 -6.02 -7.13
C LYS A 334 24.73 -6.70 -6.98
N SER A 335 25.02 -7.27 -5.81
CA SER A 335 26.31 -7.91 -5.53
C SER A 335 26.38 -9.39 -5.91
N THR A 336 25.27 -10.04 -6.27
CA THR A 336 25.19 -11.50 -6.48
C THR A 336 24.74 -11.89 -7.90
N SER A 337 23.44 -11.78 -8.18
CA SER A 337 22.79 -12.32 -9.39
C SER A 337 22.19 -11.26 -10.31
N GLY A 338 22.20 -10.00 -9.86
CA GLY A 338 21.75 -8.84 -10.58
C GLY A 338 20.24 -8.54 -10.48
N LEU A 339 19.90 -7.28 -10.72
CA LEU A 339 18.53 -6.77 -10.57
C LEU A 339 17.53 -7.29 -11.60
N VAL A 340 17.96 -7.68 -12.81
CA VAL A 340 17.09 -8.32 -13.80
C VAL A 340 16.55 -9.64 -13.25
N THR A 341 17.41 -10.46 -12.65
CA THR A 341 17.00 -11.72 -12.01
C THR A 341 16.00 -11.48 -10.89
N PHE A 342 16.20 -10.41 -10.12
CA PHE A 342 15.27 -10.01 -9.05
C PHE A 342 13.89 -9.58 -9.59
N GLU A 343 13.84 -8.78 -10.67
CA GLU A 343 12.57 -8.42 -11.33
C GLU A 343 11.84 -9.67 -11.84
N MET A 344 12.56 -10.54 -12.53
CA MET A 344 12.03 -11.80 -13.07
C MET A 344 11.46 -12.68 -11.96
N ARG A 345 12.12 -12.75 -10.79
CA ARG A 345 11.62 -13.52 -9.65
C ARG A 345 10.27 -13.02 -9.14
N TRP A 346 10.07 -11.70 -9.04
CA TRP A 346 8.78 -11.12 -8.65
C TRP A 346 7.70 -11.34 -9.71
N ARG A 347 8.06 -11.19 -10.99
CA ARG A 347 7.17 -11.47 -12.12
C ARG A 347 6.71 -12.93 -12.15
N GLN A 348 7.65 -13.86 -11.96
CA GLN A 348 7.36 -15.29 -11.89
C GLN A 348 6.51 -15.64 -10.67
N HIS A 349 6.83 -15.09 -9.50
CA HIS A 349 6.04 -15.28 -8.28
C HIS A 349 4.57 -14.88 -8.47
N PHE A 350 4.31 -13.76 -9.15
CA PHE A 350 2.95 -13.35 -9.48
C PHE A 350 2.23 -14.38 -10.36
N LEU A 351 2.88 -14.88 -11.41
CA LEU A 351 2.31 -15.91 -12.28
C LEU A 351 1.99 -17.20 -11.51
N ASP A 352 2.93 -17.68 -10.70
CA ASP A 352 2.83 -18.94 -9.98
C ASP A 352 1.73 -18.90 -8.91
N THR A 353 1.65 -17.79 -8.17
CA THR A 353 0.76 -17.67 -7.02
C THR A 353 -0.63 -17.19 -7.39
N MET A 354 -0.76 -16.28 -8.36
CA MET A 354 -2.04 -15.70 -8.75
C MET A 354 -2.68 -16.40 -9.94
N ARG A 355 -1.90 -17.14 -10.75
CA ARG A 355 -2.36 -17.87 -11.94
C ARG A 355 -3.32 -17.04 -12.81
N PRO A 356 -2.86 -15.86 -13.28
CA PRO A 356 -3.74 -14.94 -14.00
C PRO A 356 -4.20 -15.56 -15.33
N GLN A 357 -5.46 -15.33 -15.68
CA GLN A 357 -6.08 -15.89 -16.89
C GLN A 357 -6.28 -14.86 -18.01
N PHE A 358 -6.13 -13.57 -17.69
CA PHE A 358 -6.44 -12.44 -18.56
C PHE A 358 -5.26 -11.45 -18.59
N MET A 359 -4.04 -11.97 -18.68
CA MET A 359 -2.85 -11.14 -18.81
C MET A 359 -2.86 -10.36 -20.13
N PRO A 360 -2.34 -9.12 -20.16
CA PRO A 360 -2.14 -8.41 -21.42
C PRO A 360 -1.27 -9.25 -22.37
N ALA A 361 -1.58 -9.21 -23.67
CA ALA A 361 -0.74 -9.85 -24.67
C ALA A 361 0.69 -9.28 -24.60
N LEU A 362 1.70 -10.09 -24.92
CA LEU A 362 3.12 -9.71 -24.86
C LEU A 362 3.64 -9.35 -23.46
N TRP A 363 2.87 -9.60 -22.39
CA TRP A 363 3.43 -9.52 -21.03
C TRP A 363 4.38 -10.70 -20.80
N SER A 364 5.66 -10.45 -20.52
CA SER A 364 6.66 -11.49 -20.26
C SER A 364 7.43 -11.27 -18.95
N VAL A 365 8.03 -12.34 -18.45
CA VAL A 365 8.84 -12.33 -17.22
C VAL A 365 10.17 -11.60 -17.44
N ASP A 366 10.79 -11.79 -18.60
CA ASP A 366 12.08 -11.23 -19.00
C ASP A 366 11.99 -9.89 -19.75
N HIS A 367 10.82 -9.26 -19.74
CA HIS A 367 10.57 -7.98 -20.41
C HIS A 367 11.62 -6.93 -20.04
N HIS A 368 11.99 -6.10 -21.02
CA HIS A 368 12.99 -5.05 -20.92
C HIS A 368 14.45 -5.49 -20.82
N LYS A 369 14.76 -6.80 -20.77
CA LYS A 369 16.14 -7.28 -20.66
C LYS A 369 17.01 -6.87 -21.87
N GLU A 370 16.53 -7.10 -23.09
CA GLU A 370 17.24 -6.70 -24.32
C GLU A 370 17.28 -5.16 -24.48
N VAL A 371 16.21 -4.46 -24.12
CA VAL A 371 16.17 -2.99 -24.14
C VAL A 371 17.18 -2.39 -23.16
N LEU A 372 17.37 -3.00 -22.00
CA LEU A 372 18.33 -2.56 -21.00
C LEU A 372 19.78 -2.74 -21.49
N ALA A 373 20.06 -3.85 -22.19
CA ALA A 373 21.34 -4.07 -22.86
C ALA A 373 21.62 -2.98 -23.91
N LEU A 374 20.65 -2.66 -24.75
CA LEU A 374 20.76 -1.60 -25.76
C LEU A 374 21.01 -0.22 -25.10
N LYS A 375 20.24 0.13 -24.07
CA LYS A 375 20.43 1.40 -23.33
C LYS A 375 21.79 1.47 -22.64
N TYR A 376 22.31 0.34 -22.16
CA TYR A 376 23.67 0.27 -21.62
C TYR A 376 24.71 0.55 -22.70
N ALA A 377 24.60 -0.09 -23.86
CA ALA A 377 25.48 0.15 -25.02
C ALA A 377 25.45 1.61 -25.50
N GLN A 378 24.31 2.29 -25.38
CA GLN A 378 24.13 3.72 -25.65
C GLN A 378 24.76 4.64 -24.58
N GLY A 379 25.41 4.10 -23.54
CA GLY A 379 26.00 4.88 -22.46
C GLY A 379 24.98 5.56 -21.54
N ARG A 380 23.73 5.07 -21.50
CA ARG A 380 22.65 5.65 -20.69
C ARG A 380 22.63 5.12 -19.25
N ALA A 381 23.39 4.06 -18.94
CA ALA A 381 23.53 3.46 -17.62
C ALA A 381 24.68 4.11 -16.82
N LYS A 382 24.51 5.36 -16.38
CA LYS A 382 25.59 6.13 -15.72
C LYS A 382 25.80 5.74 -14.25
N ASP A 383 24.77 5.21 -13.59
CA ASP A 383 24.70 4.96 -12.16
C ASP A 383 24.74 3.47 -11.79
N THR A 384 25.08 2.59 -12.74
CA THR A 384 25.13 1.15 -12.50
C THR A 384 26.04 0.42 -13.48
N THR A 385 26.53 -0.75 -13.10
CA THR A 385 27.35 -1.64 -13.95
C THR A 385 26.52 -2.80 -14.53
N LEU A 386 27.02 -3.45 -15.59
CA LEU A 386 26.41 -4.67 -16.13
C LEU A 386 26.25 -5.77 -15.07
N SER A 387 27.25 -5.92 -14.19
CA SER A 387 27.20 -6.92 -13.11
C SER A 387 26.09 -6.65 -12.10
N GLU A 388 25.91 -5.38 -11.68
CA GLU A 388 24.83 -4.99 -10.77
C GLU A 388 23.45 -5.22 -11.36
N VAL A 389 23.31 -5.00 -12.67
CA VAL A 389 22.07 -5.26 -13.40
C VAL A 389 21.83 -6.76 -13.62
N GLY A 390 22.90 -7.56 -13.70
CA GLY A 390 22.82 -9.00 -14.01
C GLY A 390 22.84 -9.28 -15.51
N LEU A 391 23.57 -8.47 -16.28
CA LEU A 391 23.83 -8.66 -17.70
C LEU A 391 25.32 -8.92 -17.94
N THR A 392 25.64 -9.60 -19.02
CA THR A 392 27.02 -9.81 -19.47
C THR A 392 27.32 -8.95 -20.69
N GLN A 393 28.59 -8.64 -20.95
CA GLN A 393 28.97 -7.93 -22.18
C GLN A 393 28.63 -8.76 -23.42
N GLU A 394 28.84 -10.09 -23.36
CA GLU A 394 28.43 -11.03 -24.42
C GLU A 394 26.95 -10.88 -24.78
N PHE A 395 26.06 -10.79 -23.78
CA PHE A 395 24.63 -10.59 -24.03
C PHE A 395 24.33 -9.23 -24.67
N VAL A 396 25.08 -8.18 -24.32
CA VAL A 396 24.95 -6.87 -24.98
C VAL A 396 25.35 -6.98 -26.45
N ASP A 397 26.47 -7.64 -26.73
CA ASP A 397 26.99 -7.81 -28.08
C ASP A 397 26.02 -8.64 -28.94
N ASP A 398 25.46 -9.74 -28.40
CA ASP A 398 24.43 -10.56 -29.05
C ASP A 398 23.19 -9.74 -29.43
N VAL A 399 22.74 -8.84 -28.54
CA VAL A 399 21.57 -7.97 -28.80
C VAL A 399 21.89 -6.96 -29.90
N LEU A 400 23.10 -6.41 -29.94
CA LEU A 400 23.53 -5.49 -31.00
C LEU A 400 23.63 -6.20 -32.36
N GLU A 401 24.18 -7.42 -32.38
CA GLU A 401 24.24 -8.26 -33.58
C GLU A 401 22.85 -8.61 -34.09
N LYS A 402 21.95 -9.05 -33.20
CA LYS A 402 20.54 -9.35 -33.52
C LYS A 402 19.83 -8.15 -34.16
N LEU A 403 20.18 -6.93 -33.76
CA LEU A 403 19.61 -5.69 -34.29
C LEU A 403 20.39 -5.11 -35.47
N SER A 404 21.51 -5.72 -35.87
CA SER A 404 22.41 -5.20 -36.90
C SER A 404 22.87 -3.75 -36.62
N LEU A 405 23.09 -3.42 -35.33
CA LEU A 405 23.53 -2.10 -34.88
C LEU A 405 25.02 -2.11 -34.52
N THR A 406 25.74 -1.08 -34.95
CA THR A 406 27.12 -0.86 -34.49
C THR A 406 27.18 0.14 -33.34
N LEU A 407 28.26 0.11 -32.55
CA LEU A 407 28.52 1.13 -31.50
C LEU A 407 28.63 2.55 -32.09
N GLU A 408 28.91 2.69 -33.38
CA GLU A 408 28.96 3.98 -34.09
C GLU A 408 27.56 4.50 -34.43
N ASP A 409 26.61 3.61 -34.70
CA ASP A 409 25.20 3.97 -34.92
C ASP A 409 24.56 4.50 -33.64
N LEU A 410 24.97 3.96 -32.48
CA LEU A 410 24.44 4.35 -31.17
C LEU A 410 24.94 5.72 -30.66
N LYS A 411 25.94 6.33 -31.31
CA LYS A 411 26.48 7.65 -30.92
C LYS A 411 25.84 8.82 -31.69
N LYS A 412 24.98 8.54 -32.67
CA LYS A 412 24.34 9.56 -33.52
C LYS A 412 23.00 10.07 -32.97
N ASP A 413 22.44 9.42 -31.95
CA ASP A 413 21.21 9.78 -31.22
C ASP A 413 21.50 10.06 -29.73
#